data_AF-A0A7X4BNN6-F1
#
_entry.id   AF-A0A7X4BNN6-F1
#
_cell.length_a   1.000
_cell.length_b   1.000
_cell.length_c   1.000
_cell.angle_alpha   90.00
_cell.angle_beta   90.00
_cell.angle_gamma   90.00
#
_symmetry.space_group_name_H-M   'P 1'
#
loop_
_entity.id
_entity.type
_entity.pdbx_description
1 polymer ?
#
loop_
_entity_poly.entity_id
_entity_poly.type
_entity_poly.pdbx_seq_one_letter_code
_entity_poly.pdbx_strand_id
1 'polypeptide(L)'
;MSLSRTPSGLAAEHLFYQEILVYVEGPTDIPSYNEVLQNYNCRIISKKGKAECEKFAALLEQGNYPYVVVLDGDYEILEHTRSPHRRIVWLHRHSCENYLLEEKPIEKFRHYRAPLEDSLERLPSSFKEIVEDTELNFKELLVLDVAHQRAKTGYQVFPKGADQFFAGPKTTDFQDSRIQERRSEATLYIDEQSIEEARTLVRGFLKNHRFIDLLPGHFAFSIIRRWINHTVNVSRRILEEDIRVFLSTEVWRSVKTRDHNSLKRRLRRAVREAEQIRQSSGNPVQSNAGS
;
A
#
# COMPACT_ATOMS: atom_id res chain seq x y z
N MET A 1 10.28 29.08 2.55
CA MET A 1 9.65 29.49 3.83
C MET A 1 8.78 28.34 4.32
N SER A 2 9.01 27.86 5.54
CA SER A 2 8.36 26.66 6.09
C SER A 2 7.10 27.05 6.87
N LEU A 3 5.92 26.98 6.24
CA LEU A 3 4.59 27.17 6.86
C LEU A 3 4.17 25.98 7.77
N SER A 4 5.12 25.12 8.16
CA SER A 4 4.89 23.69 8.45
C SER A 4 4.35 23.33 9.84
N ARG A 5 3.90 24.29 10.68
CA ARG A 5 3.58 23.97 12.09
C ARG A 5 2.19 24.35 12.57
N THR A 6 1.42 25.12 11.82
CA THR A 6 0.03 25.42 12.19
C THR A 6 -0.95 24.70 11.27
N PRO A 7 -2.14 24.28 11.76
CA PRO A 7 -3.19 23.71 10.92
C PRO A 7 -3.55 24.61 9.73
N SER A 8 -3.54 25.94 9.94
CA SER A 8 -3.75 26.94 8.89
C SER A 8 -2.63 26.96 7.84
N GLY A 9 -1.37 26.79 8.24
CA GLY A 9 -0.23 26.74 7.34
C GLY A 9 -0.20 25.48 6.47
N LEU A 10 -0.55 24.33 7.06
CA LEU A 10 -0.73 23.06 6.34
C LEU A 10 -1.91 23.17 5.36
N ALA A 11 -3.04 23.71 5.81
CA ALA A 11 -4.20 23.93 4.97
C ALA A 11 -3.88 24.85 3.78
N ALA A 12 -3.08 25.91 3.97
CA ALA A 12 -2.76 26.88 2.94
C ALA A 12 -1.85 26.35 1.80
N GLU A 13 -1.23 25.17 1.94
CA GLU A 13 -0.31 24.61 0.94
C GLU A 13 -0.95 24.51 -0.46
N HIS A 14 -2.24 24.15 -0.53
CA HIS A 14 -2.96 24.04 -1.81
C HIS A 14 -3.09 25.37 -2.56
N LEU A 15 -2.98 26.51 -1.88
CA LEU A 15 -3.08 27.84 -2.51
C LEU A 15 -1.87 28.16 -3.38
N PHE A 16 -0.74 27.47 -3.19
CA PHE A 16 0.50 27.70 -3.94
C PHE A 16 0.60 26.90 -5.24
N TYR A 17 -0.36 26.03 -5.53
CA TYR A 17 -0.33 25.15 -6.70
C TYR A 17 -1.59 25.31 -7.53
N GLN A 18 -1.46 25.37 -8.86
CA GLN A 18 -2.60 25.38 -9.79
C GLN A 18 -3.24 24.00 -9.96
N GLU A 19 -2.50 22.95 -9.65
CA GLU A 19 -2.92 21.54 -9.70
C GLU A 19 -3.68 21.15 -8.43
N ILE A 20 -4.52 20.11 -8.50
CA ILE A 20 -5.08 19.48 -7.30
C ILE A 20 -3.99 18.71 -6.57
N LEU A 21 -3.84 18.94 -5.27
CA LEU A 21 -2.89 18.20 -4.46
C LEU A 21 -3.48 16.86 -4.02
N VAL A 22 -2.71 15.79 -4.20
CA VAL A 22 -3.01 14.45 -3.72
C VAL A 22 -1.91 14.07 -2.73
N TYR A 23 -2.25 14.04 -1.45
CA TYR A 23 -1.32 13.69 -0.39
C TYR A 23 -1.30 12.18 -0.17
N VAL A 24 -0.10 11.61 -0.13
CA VAL A 24 0.15 10.17 0.04
C VAL A 24 1.20 9.96 1.12
N GLU A 25 1.27 8.77 1.71
CA GLU A 25 2.15 8.52 2.84
C GLU A 25 3.62 8.51 2.44
N GLY A 26 3.99 7.65 1.49
CA GLY A 26 5.37 7.40 1.09
C GLY A 26 5.72 7.93 -0.30
N PRO A 27 7.01 8.23 -0.56
CA PRO A 27 7.47 8.53 -1.91
C PRO A 27 7.39 7.30 -2.83
N THR A 28 7.40 6.09 -2.26
CA THR A 28 7.27 4.80 -2.96
C THR A 28 5.91 4.62 -3.62
N ASP A 29 4.88 5.34 -3.18
CA ASP A 29 3.51 5.17 -3.65
C ASP A 29 3.20 6.06 -4.86
N ILE A 30 4.02 7.10 -5.07
CA ILE A 30 3.84 8.11 -6.12
C ILE A 30 3.73 7.47 -7.51
N PRO A 31 4.62 6.53 -7.93
CA PRO A 31 4.51 5.90 -9.25
C PRO A 31 3.15 5.22 -9.49
N SER A 32 2.63 4.53 -8.48
CA SER A 32 1.32 3.86 -8.55
C SER A 32 0.19 4.86 -8.79
N TYR A 33 0.14 5.94 -8.01
CA TYR A 33 -0.94 6.91 -8.14
C TYR A 33 -0.82 7.79 -9.39
N ASN A 34 0.40 8.06 -9.86
CA ASN A 34 0.63 8.75 -11.14
C ASN A 34 -0.03 7.98 -12.29
N GLU A 35 0.12 6.65 -12.34
CA GLU A 35 -0.53 5.83 -13.39
C GLU A 35 -2.06 5.84 -13.29
N VAL A 36 -2.62 5.85 -12.07
CA VAL A 36 -4.07 5.91 -11.85
C VAL A 36 -4.65 7.27 -12.29
N LEU A 37 -3.90 8.35 -12.06
CA LEU A 37 -4.31 9.74 -12.23
C LEU A 37 -3.68 10.45 -13.44
N GLN A 38 -3.00 9.73 -14.34
CA GLN A 38 -2.25 10.31 -15.47
C GLN A 38 -3.04 11.28 -16.38
N ASN A 39 -4.37 11.21 -16.37
CA ASN A 39 -5.27 12.07 -17.16
C ASN A 39 -5.90 13.22 -16.35
N TYR A 40 -5.40 13.50 -15.15
CA TYR A 40 -5.91 14.53 -14.24
C TYR A 40 -4.84 15.59 -13.98
N ASN A 41 -5.26 16.85 -13.83
CA ASN A 41 -4.36 17.96 -13.51
C ASN A 41 -4.07 17.99 -12.00
N CYS A 42 -3.32 17.01 -11.53
CA CYS A 42 -3.02 16.83 -10.11
C CYS A 42 -1.54 16.57 -9.85
N ARG A 43 -1.10 17.00 -8.66
CA ARG A 43 0.24 16.80 -8.15
C ARG A 43 0.21 15.89 -6.93
N ILE A 44 0.98 14.82 -6.98
CA ILE A 44 1.08 13.84 -5.90
C ILE A 44 2.26 14.20 -4.99
N ILE A 45 2.00 14.34 -3.69
CA ILE A 45 2.98 14.79 -2.70
C ILE A 45 3.03 13.79 -1.54
N SER A 46 4.21 13.23 -1.28
CA SER A 46 4.44 12.41 -0.08
C SER A 46 4.54 13.27 1.17
N LYS A 47 3.86 12.87 2.25
CA LYS A 47 3.94 13.50 3.58
C LYS A 47 4.83 12.75 4.57
N LYS A 48 5.59 11.76 4.11
CA LYS A 48 6.58 10.99 4.90
C LYS A 48 5.94 10.22 6.07
N GLY A 49 4.81 9.58 5.81
CA GLY A 49 4.14 8.64 6.71
C GLY A 49 2.70 9.02 7.06
N LYS A 50 1.96 8.01 7.54
CA LYS A 50 0.55 8.08 7.95
C LYS A 50 0.21 9.26 8.85
N ALA A 51 0.96 9.45 9.93
CA ALA A 51 0.68 10.47 10.94
C ALA A 51 0.65 11.91 10.36
N GLU A 52 1.45 12.20 9.34
CA GLU A 52 1.38 13.51 8.67
C GLU A 52 0.18 13.57 7.70
N CYS A 53 -0.11 12.52 6.95
CA CYS A 53 -1.32 12.43 6.12
C CYS A 53 -2.60 12.57 6.94
N GLU A 54 -2.67 11.99 8.14
CA GLU A 54 -3.81 12.06 9.05
C GLU A 54 -4.10 13.50 9.50
N LYS A 55 -3.09 14.37 9.61
CA LYS A 55 -3.31 15.80 9.88
C LYS A 55 -4.07 16.48 8.74
N PHE A 56 -3.74 16.16 7.49
CA PHE A 56 -4.47 16.66 6.32
C PHE A 56 -5.87 16.03 6.20
N ALA A 57 -6.03 14.76 6.59
CA ALA A 57 -7.34 14.12 6.68
C ALA A 57 -8.25 14.84 7.69
N ALA A 58 -7.75 15.10 8.90
CA ALA A 58 -8.49 15.83 9.93
C ALA A 58 -8.88 17.25 9.47
N LEU A 59 -8.01 17.94 8.73
CA LEU A 59 -8.34 19.25 8.13
C LEU A 59 -9.46 19.14 7.08
N LEU A 60 -9.49 18.10 6.25
CA LEU A 60 -10.58 17.85 5.31
C LEU A 60 -11.90 17.56 6.02
N GLU A 61 -11.88 16.88 7.16
CA GLU A 61 -13.10 16.63 7.93
C GLU A 61 -13.69 17.92 8.53
N GLN A 62 -12.82 18.84 8.94
CA GLN A 62 -13.21 20.12 9.53
C GLN A 62 -13.55 21.20 8.50
N GLY A 63 -13.10 21.06 7.25
CA GLY A 63 -13.22 22.11 6.24
C GLY A 63 -13.21 21.60 4.81
N ASN A 64 -13.72 22.41 3.89
CA ASN A 64 -13.94 21.99 2.51
C ASN A 64 -12.73 22.25 1.58
N TYR A 65 -11.52 21.83 1.97
CA TYR A 65 -10.31 22.16 1.22
C TYR A 65 -10.17 21.36 -0.11
N PRO A 66 -9.72 21.98 -1.22
CA PRO A 66 -9.67 21.35 -2.54
C PRO A 66 -8.43 20.46 -2.75
N TYR A 67 -8.23 19.48 -1.88
CA TYR A 67 -7.19 18.46 -2.03
C TYR A 67 -7.72 17.06 -1.67
N VAL A 68 -6.92 16.04 -1.96
CA VAL A 68 -7.22 14.63 -1.71
C VAL A 68 -6.15 14.07 -0.77
N VAL A 69 -6.55 13.18 0.13
CA VAL A 69 -5.64 12.43 1.01
C VAL A 69 -5.84 10.95 0.73
N VAL A 70 -4.75 10.22 0.54
CA VAL A 70 -4.75 8.75 0.43
C VAL A 70 -4.01 8.19 1.64
N LEU A 71 -4.64 7.23 2.31
CA LEU A 71 -4.12 6.57 3.49
C LEU A 71 -4.07 5.06 3.23
N ASP A 72 -2.96 4.46 3.64
CA ASP A 72 -2.81 3.01 3.68
C ASP A 72 -3.85 2.40 4.63
N GLY A 73 -4.13 1.12 4.41
CA GLY A 73 -5.18 0.43 5.15
C GLY A 73 -4.71 -0.13 6.49
N ASP A 74 -3.40 -0.37 6.61
CA ASP A 74 -2.74 -1.17 7.66
C ASP A 74 -3.64 -2.30 8.16
N TYR A 75 -3.88 -2.36 9.48
CA TYR A 75 -4.83 -3.29 10.08
C TYR A 75 -6.19 -2.67 10.35
N GLU A 76 -6.39 -1.39 10.07
CA GLU A 76 -7.71 -0.79 10.18
C GLU A 76 -8.69 -1.33 9.13
N ILE A 77 -8.21 -1.93 8.03
CA ILE A 77 -9.04 -2.68 7.05
C ILE A 77 -9.81 -3.85 7.67
N LEU A 78 -9.44 -4.30 8.86
CA LEU A 78 -10.15 -5.35 9.59
C LEU A 78 -11.45 -4.84 10.24
N GLU A 79 -11.60 -3.52 10.42
CA GLU A 79 -12.72 -2.91 11.14
C GLU A 79 -13.46 -1.83 10.33
N HIS A 80 -12.71 -1.05 9.56
CA HIS A 80 -13.24 0.13 8.89
C HIS A 80 -13.80 -0.23 7.52
N THR A 81 -15.10 0.01 7.36
CA THR A 81 -15.79 -0.21 6.08
C THR A 81 -15.99 1.07 5.27
N ARG A 82 -15.78 2.26 5.88
CA ARG A 82 -16.10 3.55 5.25
C ARG A 82 -15.09 4.64 5.63
N SER A 83 -14.74 5.44 4.63
CA SER A 83 -13.96 6.65 4.83
C SER A 83 -14.81 7.77 5.46
N PRO A 84 -14.25 8.56 6.39
CA PRO A 84 -14.94 9.67 7.03
C PRO A 84 -15.24 10.84 6.06
N HIS A 85 -14.48 10.99 4.98
CA HIS A 85 -14.71 12.01 3.96
C HIS A 85 -14.53 11.45 2.54
N ARG A 86 -15.33 11.91 1.58
CA ARG A 86 -15.28 11.48 0.16
C ARG A 86 -13.95 11.71 -0.57
N ARG A 87 -13.06 12.53 0.00
CA ARG A 87 -11.73 12.90 -0.55
C ARG A 87 -10.59 12.33 0.30
N ILE A 88 -10.94 11.58 1.33
CA ILE A 88 -10.02 10.72 2.07
C ILE A 88 -10.21 9.32 1.48
N VAL A 89 -9.17 8.79 0.83
CA VAL A 89 -9.21 7.49 0.15
C VAL A 89 -8.40 6.50 0.98
N TRP A 90 -9.09 5.67 1.74
CA TRP A 90 -8.47 4.56 2.46
C TRP A 90 -8.30 3.35 1.55
N LEU A 91 -7.14 2.72 1.60
CA LEU A 91 -6.92 1.46 0.90
C LEU A 91 -7.73 0.33 1.54
N HIS A 92 -8.05 -0.69 0.74
CA HIS A 92 -8.71 -1.92 1.22
C HIS A 92 -7.72 -3.09 1.36
N ARG A 93 -6.43 -2.80 1.19
CA ARG A 93 -5.29 -3.67 1.43
C ARG A 93 -4.38 -2.96 2.41
N HIS A 94 -3.48 -3.68 3.06
CA HIS A 94 -2.59 -3.12 4.08
C HIS A 94 -1.86 -1.87 3.57
N SER A 95 -1.31 -1.89 2.36
CA SER A 95 -0.62 -0.74 1.75
C SER A 95 -0.81 -0.68 0.24
N CYS A 96 -0.32 0.40 -0.37
CA CYS A 96 -0.23 0.53 -1.83
C CYS A 96 0.59 -0.60 -2.47
N GLU A 97 1.62 -1.09 -1.78
CA GLU A 97 2.51 -2.15 -2.29
C GLU A 97 1.76 -3.47 -2.48
N ASN A 98 0.77 -3.76 -1.64
CA ASN A 98 -0.06 -4.96 -1.77
C ASN A 98 -0.91 -4.94 -3.05
N TYR A 99 -1.18 -3.76 -3.65
CA TYR A 99 -1.80 -3.67 -4.98
C TYR A 99 -0.85 -4.11 -6.09
N LEU A 100 0.46 -4.05 -5.88
CA LEU A 100 1.45 -4.48 -6.87
C LEU A 100 1.57 -6.00 -6.98
N LEU A 101 1.07 -6.73 -5.98
CA LEU A 101 1.24 -8.17 -5.81
C LEU A 101 0.13 -8.93 -6.55
N GLU A 102 0.17 -8.82 -7.88
CA GLU A 102 -0.77 -9.43 -8.80
C GLU A 102 -0.03 -10.36 -9.76
N GLU A 103 -0.56 -11.57 -9.94
CA GLU A 103 0.07 -12.65 -10.71
C GLU A 103 0.47 -12.21 -12.13
N LYS A 104 -0.48 -11.67 -12.91
CA LYS A 104 -0.24 -11.33 -14.31
C LYS A 104 0.88 -10.29 -14.51
N PRO A 105 0.88 -9.13 -13.83
CA PRO A 105 2.00 -8.19 -13.89
C PRO A 105 3.34 -8.80 -13.48
N ILE A 106 3.35 -9.62 -12.43
CA ILE A 106 4.56 -10.25 -11.91
C ILE A 106 5.13 -11.26 -12.91
N GLU A 107 4.30 -12.13 -13.47
CA GLU A 107 4.71 -13.08 -14.51
C GLU A 107 5.21 -12.35 -15.76
N LYS A 108 4.54 -11.26 -16.16
CA LYS A 108 5.02 -10.41 -17.26
C LYS A 108 6.39 -9.81 -16.98
N PHE A 109 6.64 -9.36 -15.75
CA PHE A 109 7.95 -8.86 -15.36
C PHE A 109 9.03 -9.95 -15.44
N ARG A 110 8.73 -11.16 -14.95
CA ARG A 110 9.63 -12.31 -15.03
C ARG A 110 9.99 -12.62 -16.48
N HIS A 111 9.00 -12.73 -17.36
CA HIS A 111 9.24 -12.97 -18.79
C HIS A 111 10.02 -11.85 -19.47
N TYR A 112 9.77 -10.59 -19.09
CA TYR A 112 10.52 -9.45 -19.63
C TYR A 112 12.01 -9.48 -19.25
N ARG A 113 12.34 -10.04 -18.08
CA ARG A 113 13.71 -10.08 -17.56
C ARG A 113 14.43 -11.41 -17.80
N ALA A 114 13.71 -12.48 -18.11
CA ALA A 114 14.29 -13.79 -18.37
C ALA A 114 15.19 -13.75 -19.64
N PRO A 115 16.39 -14.36 -19.61
CA PRO A 115 17.18 -14.56 -20.82
C PRO A 115 16.39 -15.33 -21.88
N LEU A 116 16.51 -14.93 -23.15
CA LEU A 116 15.79 -15.54 -24.27
C LEU A 116 16.00 -17.07 -24.37
N GLU A 117 17.15 -17.57 -23.93
CA GLU A 117 17.56 -18.98 -24.01
C GLU A 117 17.03 -19.86 -22.87
N ASP A 118 16.60 -19.28 -21.73
CA ASP A 118 16.14 -20.00 -20.53
C ASP A 118 14.60 -19.98 -20.35
N SER A 119 13.87 -19.40 -21.31
CA SER A 119 12.48 -18.97 -21.10
C SER A 119 11.41 -20.08 -21.01
N LEU A 120 11.76 -21.36 -21.18
CA LEU A 120 10.78 -22.45 -21.28
C LEU A 120 11.01 -23.66 -20.36
N GLU A 121 12.21 -23.86 -19.81
CA GLU A 121 12.50 -25.04 -18.99
C GLU A 121 12.81 -24.66 -17.54
N ARG A 122 11.79 -24.84 -16.68
CA ARG A 122 11.83 -24.78 -15.20
C ARG A 122 11.92 -23.39 -14.57
N LEU A 123 10.80 -22.68 -14.58
CA LEU A 123 10.54 -21.74 -13.49
C LEU A 123 10.23 -22.56 -12.22
N PRO A 124 11.05 -22.47 -11.15
CA PRO A 124 11.03 -23.41 -10.02
C PRO A 124 9.76 -23.38 -9.16
N SER A 125 8.91 -22.35 -9.29
CA SER A 125 7.57 -22.31 -8.68
C SER A 125 6.70 -21.23 -9.35
N SER A 126 5.38 -21.40 -9.28
CA SER A 126 4.39 -20.41 -9.75
C SER A 126 4.19 -19.28 -8.72
N PHE A 127 3.69 -18.11 -9.15
CA PHE A 127 3.33 -17.03 -8.21
C PHE A 127 2.32 -17.49 -7.15
N LYS A 128 1.40 -18.39 -7.53
CA LYS A 128 0.41 -18.94 -6.62
C LYS A 128 1.06 -19.77 -5.51
N GLU A 129 2.02 -20.63 -5.85
CA GLU A 129 2.74 -21.47 -4.88
C GLU A 129 3.49 -20.64 -3.84
N ILE A 130 4.22 -19.59 -4.24
CA ILE A 130 4.93 -18.74 -3.27
C ILE A 130 3.96 -17.98 -2.35
N VAL A 131 2.77 -17.60 -2.84
CA VAL A 131 1.74 -16.97 -2.00
C VAL A 131 1.15 -17.97 -1.00
N GLU A 132 0.87 -19.20 -1.43
CA GLU A 132 0.37 -20.27 -0.56
C GLU A 132 1.41 -20.65 0.51
N ASP A 133 2.68 -20.79 0.12
CA ASP A 133 3.78 -21.06 1.05
C ASP A 133 3.99 -19.91 2.05
N THR A 134 3.86 -18.66 1.58
CA THR A 134 3.90 -17.47 2.45
C THR A 134 2.74 -17.47 3.46
N GLU A 135 1.52 -17.83 3.05
CA GLU A 135 0.40 -17.95 3.98
C GLU A 135 0.66 -19.05 5.01
N LEU A 136 1.08 -20.24 4.57
CA LEU A 136 1.33 -21.38 5.45
C LEU A 136 2.32 -21.03 6.57
N ASN A 137 3.39 -20.31 6.23
CA ASN A 137 4.48 -20.00 7.14
C ASN A 137 4.23 -18.77 8.03
N PHE A 138 3.57 -17.73 7.53
CA PHE A 138 3.47 -16.44 8.23
C PHE A 138 2.11 -16.13 8.82
N LYS A 139 1.10 -16.99 8.65
CA LYS A 139 -0.25 -16.71 9.12
C LYS A 139 -0.35 -16.43 10.61
N GLU A 140 0.33 -17.22 11.44
CA GLU A 140 0.30 -17.00 12.88
C GLU A 140 1.11 -15.76 13.30
N LEU A 141 2.20 -15.45 12.60
CA LEU A 141 2.92 -14.18 12.82
C LEU A 141 2.06 -12.97 12.44
N LEU A 142 1.21 -13.08 11.40
CA LEU A 142 0.25 -12.04 11.06
C LEU A 142 -0.80 -11.84 12.15
N VAL A 143 -1.31 -12.92 12.74
CA VAL A 143 -2.23 -12.85 13.88
C VAL A 143 -1.57 -12.11 15.06
N LEU A 144 -0.32 -12.44 15.37
CA LEU A 144 0.43 -11.78 16.44
C LEU A 144 0.70 -10.31 16.15
N ASP A 145 1.04 -9.96 14.91
CA ASP A 145 1.28 -8.55 14.53
C ASP A 145 0.01 -7.72 14.66
N VAL A 146 -1.13 -8.24 14.20
CA VAL A 146 -2.45 -7.62 14.41
C VAL A 146 -2.74 -7.45 15.89
N ALA A 147 -2.51 -8.48 16.71
CA ALA A 147 -2.75 -8.40 18.16
C ALA A 147 -1.91 -7.31 18.83
N HIS A 148 -0.60 -7.26 18.54
CA HIS A 148 0.30 -6.25 19.09
C HIS A 148 -0.04 -4.83 18.65
N GLN A 149 -0.39 -4.62 17.38
CA GLN A 149 -0.77 -3.30 16.89
C GLN A 149 -2.05 -2.80 17.57
N ARG A 150 -3.05 -3.68 17.74
CA ARG A 150 -4.32 -3.34 18.42
C ARG A 150 -4.12 -3.05 19.90
N ALA A 151 -3.33 -3.88 20.58
CA ALA A 151 -2.98 -3.70 21.98
C ALA A 151 -1.95 -2.57 22.21
N LYS A 152 -1.43 -1.97 21.13
CA LYS A 152 -0.44 -0.88 21.16
C LYS A 152 0.79 -1.21 22.01
N THR A 153 1.26 -2.46 21.96
CA THR A 153 2.42 -2.90 22.78
C THR A 153 3.74 -2.26 22.30
N GLY A 154 3.76 -1.74 21.07
CA GLY A 154 4.98 -1.25 20.42
C GLY A 154 5.91 -2.37 19.93
N TYR A 155 5.53 -3.65 20.13
CA TYR A 155 6.29 -4.79 19.64
C TYR A 155 6.06 -4.96 18.13
N GLN A 156 7.13 -4.82 17.35
CA GLN A 156 7.09 -5.04 15.91
C GLN A 156 7.28 -6.53 15.63
N VAL A 157 6.30 -7.24 15.07
CA VAL A 157 6.45 -8.67 14.73
C VAL A 157 7.13 -8.83 13.37
N PHE A 158 6.67 -8.11 12.34
CA PHE A 158 7.34 -8.15 11.04
C PHE A 158 8.49 -7.14 10.95
N PRO A 159 9.72 -7.59 10.64
CA PRO A 159 10.82 -6.67 10.30
C PRO A 159 10.51 -5.89 9.01
N LYS A 160 11.40 -4.96 8.65
CA LYS A 160 11.33 -4.20 7.39
C LYS A 160 11.50 -5.06 6.13
N GLY A 161 11.90 -6.32 6.24
CA GLY A 161 12.04 -7.23 5.10
C GLY A 161 12.17 -8.68 5.53
N ALA A 162 11.83 -9.60 4.64
CA ALA A 162 11.74 -11.02 4.93
C ALA A 162 13.07 -11.76 4.90
N ASP A 163 14.18 -11.09 4.57
CA ASP A 163 15.49 -11.73 4.34
C ASP A 163 15.95 -12.61 5.51
N GLN A 164 15.62 -12.22 6.75
CA GLN A 164 15.95 -12.99 7.94
C GLN A 164 15.20 -14.32 8.07
N PHE A 165 14.07 -14.51 7.39
CA PHE A 165 13.28 -15.74 7.50
C PHE A 165 13.63 -16.80 6.46
N PHE A 166 14.52 -16.51 5.51
CA PHE A 166 14.92 -17.48 4.50
C PHE A 166 16.13 -18.32 4.94
N ALA A 167 16.19 -19.57 4.48
CA ALA A 167 17.24 -20.53 4.84
C ALA A 167 18.66 -20.09 4.41
N GLY A 168 18.80 -19.39 3.28
CA GLY A 168 20.09 -18.84 2.86
C GLY A 168 19.96 -17.86 1.71
N PRO A 169 20.95 -16.99 1.43
CA PRO A 169 20.82 -15.80 0.58
C PRO A 169 20.37 -16.04 -0.88
N LYS A 170 20.45 -17.29 -1.36
CA LYS A 170 20.06 -17.69 -2.71
C LYS A 170 18.84 -18.61 -2.74
N THR A 171 18.20 -18.86 -1.60
CA THR A 171 17.01 -19.72 -1.50
C THR A 171 15.75 -18.88 -1.43
N THR A 172 14.64 -19.45 -1.88
CA THR A 172 13.28 -18.96 -1.60
C THR A 172 12.62 -19.69 -0.44
N ASP A 173 13.24 -20.77 0.05
CA ASP A 173 12.70 -21.56 1.16
C ASP A 173 12.82 -20.80 2.48
N PHE A 174 11.73 -20.81 3.24
CA PHE A 174 11.70 -20.28 4.59
C PHE A 174 12.41 -21.23 5.57
N GLN A 175 12.94 -20.66 6.66
CA GLN A 175 13.57 -21.41 7.74
C GLN A 175 12.63 -21.46 8.95
N ASP A 176 11.96 -22.60 9.12
CA ASP A 176 10.98 -22.84 10.20
C ASP A 176 11.49 -22.43 11.58
N SER A 177 12.76 -22.76 11.90
CA SER A 177 13.33 -22.44 13.21
C SER A 177 13.32 -20.94 13.51
N ARG A 178 13.56 -20.08 12.51
CA ARG A 178 13.55 -18.62 12.67
C ARG A 178 12.14 -18.05 12.77
N ILE A 179 11.19 -18.68 12.08
CA ILE A 179 9.76 -18.33 12.19
C ILE A 179 9.25 -18.69 13.59
N GLN A 180 9.56 -19.90 14.09
CA GLN A 180 9.16 -20.33 15.42
C GLN A 180 9.81 -19.49 16.51
N GLU A 181 11.09 -19.17 16.40
CA GLU A 181 11.78 -18.25 17.32
C GLU A 181 11.05 -16.90 17.38
N ARG A 182 10.78 -16.29 16.22
CA ARG A 182 10.05 -15.02 16.17
C ARG A 182 8.66 -15.09 16.77
N ARG A 183 7.96 -16.21 16.53
CA ARG A 183 6.62 -16.45 17.08
C ARG A 183 6.70 -16.52 18.60
N SER A 184 7.62 -17.32 19.14
CA SER A 184 7.83 -17.43 20.59
C SER A 184 8.15 -16.07 21.22
N GLU A 185 9.03 -15.27 20.61
CA GLU A 185 9.35 -13.92 21.09
C GLU A 185 8.11 -13.01 21.13
N ALA A 186 7.32 -12.99 20.05
CA ALA A 186 6.13 -12.15 19.96
C ALA A 186 5.07 -12.53 21.00
N THR A 187 4.87 -13.84 21.24
CA THR A 187 3.90 -14.31 22.24
C THR A 187 4.23 -13.88 23.68
N LEU A 188 5.50 -13.55 24.01
CA LEU A 188 5.88 -13.15 25.37
C LEU A 188 5.22 -11.86 25.86
N TYR A 189 4.79 -10.98 24.94
CA TYR A 189 4.36 -9.61 25.26
C TYR A 189 2.89 -9.35 24.95
N ILE A 190 2.08 -10.39 24.76
CA ILE A 190 0.67 -10.27 24.39
C ILE A 190 -0.14 -11.39 25.03
N ASP A 191 -1.34 -11.06 25.51
CA ASP A 191 -2.21 -12.03 26.17
C ASP A 191 -3.01 -12.87 25.15
N GLU A 192 -3.41 -14.08 25.56
CA GLU A 192 -4.10 -15.03 24.68
C GLU A 192 -5.46 -14.51 24.18
N GLN A 193 -6.14 -13.65 24.95
CA GLN A 193 -7.42 -13.08 24.52
C GLN A 193 -7.21 -12.14 23.31
N SER A 194 -6.22 -11.24 23.40
CA SER A 194 -5.83 -10.38 22.28
C SER A 194 -5.45 -11.17 21.03
N ILE A 195 -4.77 -12.31 21.20
CA ILE A 195 -4.41 -13.22 20.09
C ILE A 195 -5.67 -13.82 19.45
N GLU A 196 -6.61 -14.37 20.22
CA GLU A 196 -7.81 -15.00 19.63
C GLU A 196 -8.76 -13.98 18.98
N GLU A 197 -8.86 -12.76 19.52
CA GLU A 197 -9.58 -11.66 18.90
C GLU A 197 -8.97 -11.31 17.53
N ALA A 198 -7.65 -11.12 17.48
CA ALA A 198 -6.93 -10.89 16.22
C ALA A 198 -7.11 -12.06 15.24
N ARG A 199 -7.04 -13.30 15.73
CA ARG A 199 -7.23 -14.51 14.92
C ARG A 199 -8.63 -14.54 14.30
N THR A 200 -9.65 -14.14 15.04
CA THR A 200 -11.04 -14.04 14.55
C THR A 200 -11.17 -12.98 13.45
N LEU A 201 -10.57 -11.81 13.63
CA LEU A 201 -10.56 -10.74 12.61
C LEU A 201 -9.84 -11.19 11.33
N VAL A 202 -8.64 -11.76 11.46
CA VAL A 202 -7.85 -12.28 10.34
C VAL A 202 -8.65 -13.35 9.58
N ARG A 203 -9.22 -14.34 10.29
CA ARG A 203 -10.08 -15.37 9.67
C ARG A 203 -11.27 -14.74 8.94
N GLY A 204 -11.88 -13.69 9.50
CA GLY A 204 -12.99 -12.97 8.88
C GLY A 204 -12.60 -12.29 7.57
N PHE A 205 -11.45 -11.61 7.54
CA PHE A 205 -10.91 -10.94 6.37
C PHE A 205 -10.59 -11.92 5.23
N LEU A 206 -9.91 -13.03 5.56
CA LEU A 206 -9.46 -14.05 4.61
C LEU A 206 -10.60 -14.84 3.94
N LYS A 207 -11.85 -14.70 4.40
CA LYS A 207 -13.01 -15.28 3.70
C LYS A 207 -13.24 -14.68 2.31
N ASN A 208 -12.83 -13.42 2.10
CA ASN A 208 -13.12 -12.68 0.88
C ASN A 208 -11.88 -12.02 0.25
N HIS A 209 -10.71 -12.14 0.87
CA HIS A 209 -9.48 -11.47 0.48
C HIS A 209 -8.30 -12.43 0.59
N ARG A 210 -7.17 -12.09 -0.05
CA ARG A 210 -5.96 -12.93 -0.02
C ARG A 210 -5.14 -12.63 1.22
N PHE A 211 -4.36 -13.61 1.69
CA PHE A 211 -3.40 -13.41 2.77
C PHE A 211 -2.45 -12.23 2.51
N ILE A 212 -1.93 -12.16 1.29
CA ILE A 212 -0.98 -11.11 0.89
C ILE A 212 -1.61 -9.71 0.83
N ASP A 213 -2.93 -9.58 0.89
CA ASP A 213 -3.61 -8.28 0.94
C ASP A 213 -3.62 -7.68 2.36
N LEU A 214 -3.35 -8.49 3.39
CA LEU A 214 -3.29 -8.10 4.81
C LEU A 214 -1.86 -8.06 5.36
N LEU A 215 -0.90 -8.72 4.71
CA LEU A 215 0.50 -8.73 5.14
C LEU A 215 1.14 -7.34 4.97
N PRO A 216 2.05 -6.88 5.88
CA PRO A 216 2.74 -5.60 5.70
C PRO A 216 3.41 -5.51 4.33
N GLY A 217 3.14 -4.41 3.63
CA GLY A 217 3.49 -4.24 2.21
C GLY A 217 4.97 -4.52 1.92
N HIS A 218 5.87 -3.90 2.69
CA HIS A 218 7.31 -3.99 2.48
C HIS A 218 7.81 -5.41 2.68
N PHE A 219 7.20 -6.11 3.64
CA PHE A 219 7.51 -7.49 3.96
C PHE A 219 7.06 -8.41 2.83
N ALA A 220 5.80 -8.29 2.40
CA ALA A 220 5.24 -9.03 1.27
C ALA A 220 6.04 -8.78 -0.03
N PHE A 221 6.36 -7.52 -0.32
CA PHE A 221 7.14 -7.13 -1.48
C PHE A 221 8.55 -7.72 -1.45
N SER A 222 9.19 -7.76 -0.28
CA SER A 222 10.53 -8.35 -0.14
C SER A 222 10.56 -9.85 -0.46
N ILE A 223 9.51 -10.60 -0.09
CA ILE A 223 9.35 -12.02 -0.44
C ILE A 223 9.25 -12.18 -1.96
N ILE A 224 8.34 -11.44 -2.58
CA ILE A 224 8.10 -11.51 -4.02
C ILE A 224 9.33 -11.07 -4.80
N ARG A 225 10.01 -10.00 -4.39
CA ARG A 225 11.28 -9.54 -4.98
C ARG A 225 12.32 -10.65 -4.95
N ARG A 226 12.45 -11.36 -3.84
CA ARG A 226 13.42 -12.44 -3.69
C ARG A 226 13.10 -13.61 -4.60
N TRP A 227 11.82 -14.00 -4.66
CA TRP A 227 11.35 -15.04 -5.56
C TRP A 227 11.56 -14.66 -7.05
N ILE A 228 11.29 -13.42 -7.44
CA ILE A 228 11.62 -12.90 -8.78
C ILE A 228 13.13 -13.01 -9.04
N ASN A 229 13.98 -12.52 -8.14
CA ASN A 229 15.43 -12.58 -8.31
C ASN A 229 15.97 -14.01 -8.40
N HIS A 230 15.39 -14.95 -7.65
CA HIS A 230 15.73 -16.37 -7.72
C HIS A 230 15.32 -16.98 -9.07
N THR A 231 14.14 -16.61 -9.58
CA THR A 231 13.57 -17.24 -10.77
C THR A 231 14.10 -16.69 -12.09
N VAL A 232 14.60 -15.45 -12.12
CA VAL A 232 14.99 -14.77 -13.36
C VAL A 232 16.46 -15.03 -13.76
N ASN A 233 17.25 -15.74 -12.93
CA ASN A 233 18.65 -16.13 -13.16
C ASN A 233 19.51 -15.09 -13.93
N VAL A 234 19.31 -13.81 -13.65
CA VAL A 234 20.00 -12.73 -14.36
C VAL A 234 21.36 -12.49 -13.74
N SER A 235 22.38 -12.35 -14.61
CA SER A 235 23.74 -11.96 -14.23
C SER A 235 23.81 -10.58 -13.56
N ARG A 236 22.77 -9.75 -13.72
CA ARG A 236 22.61 -8.46 -13.02
C ARG A 236 21.48 -8.52 -12.00
N ARG A 237 21.79 -8.05 -10.78
CA ARG A 237 20.83 -7.83 -9.71
C ARG A 237 19.74 -6.86 -10.19
N ILE A 238 18.48 -7.28 -10.11
CA ILE A 238 17.33 -6.41 -10.36
C ILE A 238 17.16 -5.50 -9.14
N LEU A 239 17.11 -4.19 -9.39
CA LEU A 239 16.88 -3.20 -8.35
C LEU A 239 15.42 -3.21 -7.90
N GLU A 240 15.18 -2.82 -6.66
CA GLU A 240 13.82 -2.79 -6.11
C GLU A 240 12.94 -1.80 -6.86
N GLU A 241 13.51 -0.62 -7.15
CA GLU A 241 12.86 0.48 -7.86
C GLU A 241 12.42 0.05 -9.27
N ASP A 242 13.24 -0.74 -9.97
CA ASP A 242 12.90 -1.26 -11.29
C ASP A 242 11.64 -2.12 -11.26
N ILE A 243 11.53 -3.00 -10.26
CA ILE A 243 10.37 -3.89 -10.08
C ILE A 243 9.15 -3.04 -9.74
N ARG A 244 9.29 -2.11 -8.79
CA ARG A 244 8.18 -1.24 -8.36
C ARG A 244 7.63 -0.41 -9.51
N VAL A 245 8.49 0.28 -10.25
CA VAL A 245 8.05 1.13 -11.37
C VAL A 245 7.35 0.29 -12.43
N PHE A 246 7.92 -0.86 -12.81
CA PHE A 246 7.28 -1.74 -13.78
C PHE A 246 5.92 -2.23 -13.29
N LEU A 247 5.84 -2.74 -12.06
CA LEU A 247 4.61 -3.27 -11.50
C LEU A 247 3.55 -2.18 -11.33
N SER A 248 3.92 -0.98 -10.86
CA SER A 248 3.02 0.17 -10.78
C SER A 248 2.38 0.45 -12.13
N THR A 249 3.18 0.55 -13.20
CA THR A 249 2.63 0.76 -14.55
C THR A 249 1.73 -0.39 -14.97
N GLU A 250 2.17 -1.63 -14.79
CA GLU A 250 1.49 -2.76 -15.43
C GLU A 250 0.24 -3.23 -14.67
N VAL A 251 0.24 -3.12 -13.35
CA VAL A 251 -0.92 -3.40 -12.50
C VAL A 251 -2.07 -2.46 -12.86
N TRP A 252 -1.80 -1.16 -12.95
CA TRP A 252 -2.85 -0.17 -13.20
C TRP A 252 -3.35 -0.17 -14.66
N ARG A 253 -2.61 -0.77 -15.59
CA ARG A 253 -3.04 -0.94 -16.99
C ARG A 253 -3.80 -2.25 -17.23
N SER A 254 -3.29 -3.37 -16.70
CA SER A 254 -3.76 -4.72 -17.07
C SER A 254 -4.71 -5.35 -16.04
N VAL A 255 -4.63 -4.99 -14.76
CA VAL A 255 -5.40 -5.63 -13.69
C VAL A 255 -6.79 -5.00 -13.58
N LYS A 256 -7.82 -5.86 -13.59
CA LYS A 256 -9.24 -5.49 -13.58
C LYS A 256 -10.01 -6.07 -12.39
N THR A 257 -9.33 -6.37 -11.27
CA THR A 257 -10.04 -6.85 -10.07
C THR A 257 -10.97 -5.76 -9.50
N ARG A 258 -11.94 -6.19 -8.69
CA ARG A 258 -12.89 -5.28 -8.02
C ARG A 258 -12.16 -4.20 -7.23
N ASP A 259 -11.10 -4.54 -6.51
CA ASP A 259 -10.37 -3.60 -5.66
C ASP A 259 -9.58 -2.58 -6.45
N HIS A 260 -8.91 -2.99 -7.53
CA HIS A 260 -8.21 -2.08 -8.43
C HIS A 260 -9.16 -1.07 -9.06
N ASN A 261 -10.29 -1.56 -9.58
CA ASN A 261 -11.30 -0.69 -10.19
C ASN A 261 -11.97 0.21 -9.14
N SER A 262 -12.21 -0.31 -7.94
CA SER A 262 -12.75 0.46 -6.82
C SER A 262 -11.80 1.59 -6.42
N LEU A 263 -10.51 1.31 -6.25
CA LEU A 263 -9.52 2.34 -5.90
C LEU A 263 -9.40 3.39 -7.01
N LYS A 264 -9.23 2.98 -8.27
CA LYS A 264 -9.19 3.91 -9.42
C LYS A 264 -10.41 4.83 -9.41
N ARG A 265 -11.61 4.27 -9.25
CA ARG A 265 -12.87 5.03 -9.25
C ARG A 265 -12.94 5.99 -8.07
N ARG A 266 -12.60 5.56 -6.85
CA ARG A 266 -12.65 6.39 -5.65
C ARG A 266 -11.67 7.55 -5.75
N LEU A 267 -10.43 7.28 -6.15
CA LEU A 267 -9.40 8.30 -6.28
C LEU A 267 -9.75 9.33 -7.36
N ARG A 268 -10.16 8.87 -8.55
CA ARG A 268 -10.61 9.75 -9.63
C ARG A 268 -11.82 10.60 -9.26
N ARG A 269 -12.77 10.03 -8.51
CA ARG A 269 -13.93 10.76 -7.99
C ARG A 269 -13.49 11.84 -7.00
N ALA A 270 -12.62 11.49 -6.05
CA ALA A 270 -12.08 12.44 -5.07
C ALA A 270 -11.39 13.63 -5.74
N VAL A 271 -10.57 13.38 -6.78
CA VAL A 271 -9.91 14.44 -7.55
C VAL A 271 -10.93 15.34 -8.25
N ARG A 272 -11.94 14.79 -8.95
CA ARG A 272 -12.99 15.62 -9.58
C ARG A 272 -13.76 16.47 -8.58
N GLU A 273 -14.08 15.91 -7.41
CA GLU A 273 -14.76 16.67 -6.35
C GLU A 273 -13.87 17.81 -5.84
N ALA A 274 -12.56 17.59 -5.71
CA ALA A 274 -11.61 18.66 -5.36
C ALA A 274 -11.50 19.74 -6.46
N GLU A 275 -11.50 19.36 -7.74
CA GLU A 275 -11.52 20.29 -8.89
C GLU A 275 -12.77 21.18 -8.88
N GLN A 276 -13.95 20.60 -8.65
CA GLN A 276 -15.21 21.34 -8.58
C GLN A 276 -15.19 22.40 -7.48
N ILE A 277 -14.71 22.02 -6.28
CA ILE A 277 -14.65 22.93 -5.15
C ILE A 277 -13.66 24.07 -5.41
N ARG A 278 -12.51 23.76 -6.01
CA ARG A 278 -11.54 24.79 -6.43
C ARG A 278 -12.15 25.80 -7.40
N GLN A 279 -12.91 25.32 -8.40
CA GLN A 279 -13.59 26.18 -9.38
C GLN A 279 -14.67 27.03 -8.73
N SER A 280 -15.43 26.48 -7.78
CA SER A 280 -16.45 27.22 -7.02
C SER A 280 -15.85 28.29 -6.12
N SER A 281 -14.68 28.04 -5.51
CA SER A 281 -13.97 29.02 -4.68
C SER A 281 -13.20 30.07 -5.49
N GLY A 282 -12.87 29.78 -6.75
CA GLY A 282 -12.13 30.66 -7.66
C GLY A 282 -12.97 31.65 -8.47
N ASN A 283 -14.31 31.55 -8.41
CA ASN A 283 -15.22 32.55 -8.94
C ASN A 283 -15.73 33.46 -7.81
N PRO A 284 -15.05 34.58 -7.47
CA PRO A 284 -15.77 35.70 -6.92
C PRO A 284 -16.66 36.21 -8.06
N VAL A 285 -17.92 35.80 -8.08
CA VAL A 285 -18.90 36.41 -8.97
C VAL A 285 -18.86 37.91 -8.66
N GLN A 286 -18.34 38.64 -9.64
CA GLN A 286 -18.53 40.07 -9.82
C GLN A 286 -20.04 40.31 -9.99
N SER A 287 -20.79 40.37 -8.90
CA SER A 287 -22.15 40.87 -8.87
C SER A 287 -22.19 42.09 -7.96
N ASN A 288 -21.76 43.22 -8.51
CA ASN A 288 -22.30 44.56 -8.22
C ASN A 288 -21.49 45.59 -9.00
N ALA A 289 -21.73 45.64 -10.32
CA ALA A 289 -21.50 46.84 -11.11
C ALA A 289 -22.43 46.78 -12.32
N GLY A 290 -23.61 47.37 -12.19
CA GLY A 290 -24.50 47.63 -13.32
C GLY A 290 -25.96 47.32 -13.06
N SER A 291 -26.65 48.16 -12.27
CA SER A 291 -27.72 49.07 -12.73
C SER A 291 -28.41 49.68 -11.53
#